data_AF-X1DA16-F1
#
_entry.id   AF-X1DA16-F1
#
_cell.length_a   1.000
_cell.length_b   1.000
_cell.length_c   1.000
_cell.angle_alpha   90.00
_cell.angle_beta   90.00
_cell.angle_gamma   90.00
#
_symmetry.space_group_name_H-M   'P 1'
#
loop_
_entity.id
_entity.type
_entity.pdbx_description
1 polymer ?
#
loop_
_entity_poly.entity_id
_entity_poly.type
_entity_poly.pdbx_seq_one_letter_code
_entity_poly.pdbx_strand_id
1 'polypeptide(L)' 'MSKLIEYLNTQRFIVMSELKFKDICTKPDIFHCDFTYKTVNCIFDSLEKIAEEIEKLKSKD' A
#
# COMPACT_ATOMS: atom_id res chain seq x y z
N MET A 1 9.04 -3.46 -14.90
CA MET A 1 7.93 -3.17 -13.96
C MET A 1 7.35 -1.81 -14.35
N SER A 2 6.03 -1.63 -14.34
CA SER A 2 5.41 -0.34 -14.72
C SER A 2 5.85 0.75 -13.73
N LYS A 3 6.16 1.96 -14.22
CA LYS A 3 6.51 3.11 -13.37
C LYS A 3 5.41 3.42 -12.34
N LEU A 4 4.15 3.15 -12.68
CA LEU A 4 3.02 3.32 -11.77
C LEU A 4 3.05 2.29 -10.63
N ILE A 5 3.31 1.01 -10.94
CA ILE A 5 3.44 -0.05 -9.95
C ILE A 5 4.64 0.21 -9.03
N GLU A 6 5.77 0.64 -9.58
CA GLU A 6 6.95 1.03 -8.81
C GLU A 6 6.68 2.20 -7.86
N TYR A 7 5.94 3.22 -8.33
CA TYR A 7 5.48 4.32 -7.49
C TYR A 7 4.57 3.83 -6.35
N LEU A 8 3.57 2.98 -6.65
CA LEU A 8 2.67 2.43 -5.64
C LEU A 8 3.42 1.64 -4.57
N ASN A 9 4.39 0.81 -4.96
CA ASN A 9 5.22 0.06 -4.03
C ASN A 9 6.08 0.97 -3.14
N THR A 10 6.60 2.06 -3.70
CA THR A 10 7.33 3.08 -2.92
C THR A 10 6.41 3.75 -1.89
N GLN A 11 5.19 4.15 -2.31
CA GLN A 11 4.21 4.74 -1.40
C GLN A 11 3.77 3.78 -0.30
N ARG A 12 3.57 2.49 -0.63
CA ARG A 12 3.26 1.44 0.35
C ARG A 12 4.33 1.37 1.44
N PHE A 13 5.60 1.38 1.05
CA PHE A 13 6.71 1.37 1.98
C PHE A 13 6.71 2.60 2.90
N ILE A 14 6.51 3.79 2.36
CA ILE A 14 6.48 5.05 3.13
C ILE A 14 5.34 5.02 4.15
N VAL A 15 4.11 4.75 3.72
CA VAL A 15 2.92 4.75 4.58
C VAL A 15 3.05 3.70 5.69
N MET A 16 3.49 2.47 5.35
CA MET A 16 3.68 1.42 6.35
C MET A 16 4.77 1.78 7.38
N SER A 17 5.82 2.48 6.95
CA SER A 17 6.90 2.92 7.84
C SER A 17 6.42 4.01 8.79
N GLU A 18 5.65 4.99 8.30
CA GLU A 18 5.06 6.04 9.13
C GLU A 18 4.09 5.48 10.16
N LEU A 19 3.26 4.51 9.79
CA LEU A 19 2.34 3.85 10.70
C LEU A 19 3.09 3.12 11.82
N LYS A 20 4.08 2.30 11.47
CA LYS A 20 4.92 1.62 12.47
C LYS A 20 5.63 2.60 13.40
N PHE A 21 6.14 3.70 12.87
CA PHE A 21 6.77 4.74 13.70
C PHE A 21 5.76 5.35 14.68
N LYS A 22 4.55 5.71 14.19
CA LYS A 22 3.49 6.23 15.05
C LYS A 22 3.10 5.23 16.13
N ASP A 23 2.98 3.95 15.80
CA ASP A 23 2.58 2.92 16.77
C ASP A 23 3.62 2.72 17.87
N ILE A 24 4.90 2.82 17.54
CA ILE A 24 5.98 2.83 18.55
C ILE A 24 5.87 4.06 19.47
N CYS A 25 5.57 5.23 18.91
CA CYS A 25 5.48 6.49 19.66
C CYS A 25 4.23 6.60 20.54
N THR A 26 3.08 6.16 20.04
CA THR A 26 1.78 6.34 20.71
C THR A 26 1.35 5.13 21.53
N LYS A 27 1.99 3.97 21.31
CA LYS A 27 1.67 2.68 21.93
C LYS A 27 0.15 2.39 21.90
N PRO A 28 -0.49 2.34 20.72
CA PRO A 28 -1.90 2.01 20.62
C PRO A 28 -2.17 0.56 21.05
N ASP A 29 -3.45 0.21 21.18
CA ASP A 29 -3.88 -1.18 21.31
C ASP A 29 -3.40 -2.01 20.11
N ILE A 30 -2.76 -3.16 20.38
CA ILE A 30 -2.20 -4.08 19.39
C ILE A 30 -3.27 -4.48 18.35
N PHE A 31 -4.52 -4.68 18.78
CA PHE A 31 -5.61 -5.05 17.89
C PHE A 31 -5.92 -3.94 16.86
N HIS A 32 -5.82 -2.68 17.26
CA HIS A 32 -6.01 -1.53 16.37
C HIS A 32 -4.86 -1.40 15.36
N CYS A 33 -3.62 -1.65 15.77
CA CYS A 33 -2.45 -1.64 14.87
C CYS A 33 -2.59 -2.72 13.79
N ASP A 34 -2.90 -3.97 14.17
CA ASP A 34 -3.05 -5.08 13.23
C ASP A 34 -4.18 -4.85 12.22
N PHE A 35 -5.32 -4.33 12.68
CA PHE A 35 -6.43 -3.99 11.79
C PHE A 35 -6.04 -2.88 10.80
N THR A 36 -5.32 -1.86 11.27
CA THR A 36 -4.86 -0.74 10.45
C THR A 36 -3.86 -1.21 9.39
N TYR A 37 -2.88 -2.04 9.76
CA TYR A 37 -1.91 -2.60 8.82
C TYR A 37 -2.56 -3.47 7.75
N LYS A 38 -3.52 -4.32 8.13
CA LYS A 38 -4.26 -5.14 7.16
C LYS A 38 -5.06 -4.28 6.19
N THR A 39 -5.72 -3.24 6.69
CA THR A 39 -6.51 -2.31 5.88
C THR A 39 -5.63 -1.59 4.86
N VAL A 40 -4.50 -1.05 5.29
CA VAL A 40 -3.57 -0.33 4.41
C VAL A 40 -2.98 -1.25 3.35
N ASN A 41 -2.56 -2.46 3.72
CA ASN A 41 -2.09 -3.44 2.75
C ASN A 41 -3.16 -3.79 1.71
N CYS A 42 -4.41 -4.01 2.14
CA CYS A 42 -5.52 -4.31 1.23
C CYS A 42 -5.79 -3.18 0.22
N ILE A 43 -5.68 -1.91 0.65
CA ILE A 43 -5.80 -0.75 -0.24
C ILE A 43 -4.69 -0.77 -1.29
N PHE A 44 -3.43 -0.97 -0.89
CA PHE A 44 -2.32 -1.01 -1.84
C PHE A 44 -2.40 -2.19 -2.81
N ASP A 45 -2.79 -3.37 -2.32
CA ASP A 45 -3.01 -4.54 -3.19
C ASP A 45 -4.11 -4.28 -4.23
N SER A 46 -5.15 -3.52 -3.85
CA SER A 46 -6.23 -3.13 -4.77
C SER A 46 -5.74 -2.11 -5.81
N LEU A 47 -4.93 -1.13 -5.39
CA LEU A 47 -4.35 -0.14 -6.30
C LEU A 47 -3.37 -0.77 -7.30
N GLU A 48 -2.56 -1.74 -6.85
CA GLU A 48 -1.63 -2.47 -7.72
C GLU A 48 -2.39 -3.25 -8.81
N LYS A 49 -3.46 -3.96 -8.45
CA LYS A 49 -4.33 -4.64 -9.44
C LYS A 49 -4.93 -3.67 -10.46
N ILE A 50 -5.41 -2.51 -10.02
CA ILE A 50 -5.94 -1.47 -10.92
C ILE A 50 -4.83 -0.99 -11.88
N ALA A 51 -3.62 -0.76 -11.36
CA ALA A 51 -2.49 -0.36 -12.18
C ALA A 51 -2.12 -1.43 -13.21
N GLU A 52 -2.11 -2.71 -12.84
CA GLU A 52 -1.89 -3.82 -13.77
C GLU A 52 -2.93 -3.86 -14.90
N GLU A 53 -4.21 -3.70 -14.58
CA GLU A 53 -5.28 -3.67 -15.59
C GLU A 53 -5.16 -2.46 -16.54
N ILE A 54 -4.79 -1.29 -16.02
CA ILE A 54 -4.52 -0.11 -16.84
C ILE A 54 -3.38 -0.38 -17.84
N GLU A 55 -2.29 -1.01 -17.40
CA GLU A 55 -1.16 -1.31 -18.27
C GLU A 55 -1.52 -2.38 -19.32
N LYS A 56 -2.34 -3.37 -18.97
CA LYS A 56 -2.88 -4.34 -19.93
C LYS A 56 -3.72 -3.64 -21.00
N LEU A 57 -4.56 -2.67 -20.63
CA LEU A 57 -5.37 -1.92 -21.58
C LEU A 57 -4.50 -1.09 -22.53
N LYS A 58 -3.48 -0.38 -22.03
CA LYS A 58 -2.53 0.38 -22.88
C LYS A 58 -1.75 -0.49 -23.86
N SER A 59 -1.48 -1.75 -23.52
CA SER A 59 -0.75 -2.68 -24.40
C SER A 59 -1.59 -3.29 -25.52
N LYS A 60 -2.90 -3.06 -25.52
CA LYS A 60 -3.84 -3.56 -26.54
C LYS A 60 -4.13 -2.57 -27.67
N ASP A 61 -3.65 -1.33 -27.54
CA ASP A 61 -3.60 -0.30 -28.59
C ASP A 61 -2.25 -0.33 -29.32
#